data_AF-A0A7S2MDC5-F1
#
_entry.id   AF-A0A7S2MDC5-F1
#
_cell.length_a   1.000
_cell.length_b   1.000
_cell.length_c   1.000
_cell.angle_alpha   90.00
_cell.angle_beta   90.00
_cell.angle_gamma   90.00
#
_symmetry.space_group_name_H-M   'P 1'
#
loop_
_entity.id
_entity.type
_entity.pdbx_description
1 polymer ?
#
loop_
_entity_poly.entity_id
_entity_poly.type
_entity_poly.pdbx_seq_one_letter_code
_entity_poly.pdbx_strand_id
1 'polypeptide(L)'
;KHMLFGAVKELKRRYGHGYAREFPYLSQAILGFQQVGGRDVCLFAMYVQEYDADCPPPNTNRTYISYVDSVRYLSSETPSARTVVYHGLMLGYLKYAADCGFEHAHIWVAPPV
;
A
#
# COMPACT_ATOMS: atom_id res chain seq x y z
N LYS A 1 -16.38 -2.44 -3.58
CA LYS A 1 -17.06 -1.18 -3.19
C LYS A 1 -18.19 -1.32 -2.16
N HIS A 2 -18.77 -2.50 -1.86
CA HIS A 2 -19.88 -2.60 -0.89
C HIS A 2 -19.52 -3.03 0.55
N MET A 3 -18.39 -3.71 0.80
CA MET A 3 -18.03 -4.15 2.16
C MET A 3 -17.69 -3.01 3.13
N LEU A 4 -17.08 -1.91 2.67
CA LEU A 4 -16.68 -0.81 3.56
C LEU A 4 -17.88 -0.01 4.11
N PHE A 5 -18.97 0.14 3.34
CA PHE A 5 -20.11 0.95 3.75
C PHE A 5 -20.85 0.37 4.97
N GLY A 6 -20.92 -0.96 5.08
CA GLY A 6 -21.54 -1.62 6.23
C GLY A 6 -20.79 -1.36 7.53
N ALA A 7 -19.45 -1.44 7.48
CA ALA A 7 -18.59 -1.23 8.65
C ALA A 7 -18.68 0.22 9.13
N VAL A 8 -18.61 1.21 8.23
CA VAL A 8 -18.69 2.63 8.62
C VAL A 8 -20.06 2.99 9.20
N LYS A 9 -21.15 2.41 8.67
CA LYS A 9 -22.50 2.61 9.23
C LYS A 9 -22.61 2.09 10.66
N GLU A 10 -22.03 0.93 10.94
CA GLU A 10 -22.03 0.33 12.28
C GLU A 10 -21.15 1.12 13.26
N LEU A 11 -19.97 1.55 12.82
CA LEU A 11 -19.09 2.41 13.61
C LEU A 11 -19.78 3.74 13.93
N LYS A 12 -20.47 4.35 12.96
CA LYS A 12 -21.25 5.56 13.21
C LYS A 12 -22.41 5.34 14.18
N ARG A 13 -23.09 4.19 14.12
CA ARG A 13 -24.12 3.81 15.11
C ARG A 13 -23.52 3.72 16.51
N ARG A 14 -22.32 3.17 16.64
CA ARG A 14 -21.65 2.92 17.92
C ARG A 14 -20.98 4.16 18.52
N TYR A 15 -20.35 5.00 17.70
CA TYR A 15 -19.54 6.14 18.12
C TYR A 15 -20.26 7.50 17.93
N GLY A 16 -21.47 7.49 17.38
CA GLY A 16 -22.36 8.65 17.31
C GLY A 16 -22.03 9.63 16.18
N HIS A 17 -22.63 10.82 16.28
CA HIS A 17 -22.62 11.83 15.21
C HIS A 17 -21.25 12.45 14.91
N GLY A 18 -20.27 12.30 15.82
CA GLY A 18 -18.90 12.77 15.63
C GLY A 18 -18.03 11.86 14.75
N TYR A 19 -18.53 10.66 14.40
CA TYR A 19 -17.80 9.73 13.54
C TYR A 19 -18.06 10.02 12.05
N ALA A 20 -16.99 10.09 11.26
CA ALA A 20 -17.08 10.38 9.83
C ALA A 20 -17.89 9.34 9.06
N ARG A 21 -18.57 9.77 7.99
CA ARG A 21 -19.39 8.89 7.14
C ARG A 21 -18.56 8.10 6.13
N GLU A 22 -17.36 8.59 5.84
CA GLU A 22 -16.41 8.00 4.91
C GLU A 22 -14.99 8.49 5.26
N PHE A 23 -14.02 7.76 4.74
CA PHE A 23 -12.59 8.06 4.85
C PHE A 23 -12.04 8.03 3.43
N PRO A 24 -11.93 9.19 2.76
CA PRO A 24 -11.40 9.25 1.40
C PRO A 24 -9.93 8.82 1.40
N TYR A 25 -9.52 8.14 0.34
CA TYR A 25 -8.14 7.76 0.11
C TYR A 25 -7.83 7.73 -1.39
N LEU A 26 -6.57 7.91 -1.72
CA LEU A 26 -6.04 7.64 -3.06
C LEU A 26 -5.61 6.16 -3.14
N SER A 27 -6.08 5.46 -4.17
CA SER A 27 -5.61 4.11 -4.47
C SER A 27 -4.53 4.17 -5.55
N GLN A 28 -3.34 3.66 -5.24
CA GLN A 28 -2.23 3.63 -6.19
C GLN A 28 -1.69 2.22 -6.37
N ALA A 29 -1.18 1.96 -7.56
CA ALA A 29 -0.45 0.74 -7.91
C ALA A 29 1.00 1.12 -8.26
N ILE A 30 1.95 0.46 -7.61
CA ILE A 30 3.39 0.63 -7.82
C ILE A 30 3.90 -0.68 -8.43
N LEU A 31 4.47 -0.59 -9.63
CA LEU A 31 4.97 -1.74 -10.38
C LEU A 31 6.48 -1.62 -10.61
N GLY A 32 7.21 -2.69 -10.33
CA GLY A 32 8.65 -2.78 -10.57
C GLY A 32 8.96 -3.61 -11.81
N PHE A 33 9.68 -3.03 -12.77
CA PHE A 33 10.07 -3.70 -14.02
C PHE A 33 11.58 -3.88 -14.12
N GLN A 34 12.00 -4.96 -14.77
CA GLN A 34 13.38 -5.17 -15.20
C GLN A 34 13.42 -5.48 -16.68
N GLN A 35 14.33 -4.85 -17.41
CA GLN A 35 14.60 -5.21 -18.80
C GLN A 35 15.44 -6.49 -18.87
N VAL A 36 14.91 -7.53 -19.51
CA VAL A 36 15.57 -8.83 -19.70
C VAL A 36 15.49 -9.21 -21.17
N GLY A 37 16.65 -9.35 -21.83
CA GLY A 37 16.71 -9.70 -23.25
C GLY A 37 15.94 -8.73 -24.16
N GLY A 38 15.98 -7.42 -23.83
CA GLY A 38 15.27 -6.37 -24.57
C GLY A 38 13.76 -6.30 -24.33
N ARG A 39 13.22 -7.01 -23.33
CA ARG A 39 11.80 -6.99 -22.95
C ARG A 39 11.62 -6.53 -21.51
N ASP A 40 10.54 -5.78 -21.24
CA ASP A 40 10.19 -5.40 -19.88
C ASP A 40 9.45 -6.53 -19.17
N VAL A 41 9.96 -6.94 -18.02
CA VAL A 41 9.37 -7.97 -17.16
C VAL A 41 8.88 -7.31 -15.89
N CYS A 42 7.58 -7.40 -15.60
CA CYS A 42 7.01 -6.97 -14.33
C CYS A 42 7.36 -7.99 -13.24
N LEU A 43 8.07 -7.55 -12.21
CA LEU A 43 8.62 -8.42 -11.16
C LEU A 43 7.94 -8.24 -9.80
N PHE A 44 7.41 -7.05 -9.56
CA PHE A 44 6.89 -6.62 -8.27
C PHE A 44 5.66 -5.76 -8.49
N ALA A 45 4.64 -5.96 -7.64
CA ALA A 45 3.46 -5.13 -7.59
C ALA A 45 3.11 -4.83 -6.14
N MET A 46 2.79 -3.58 -5.87
CA MET A 46 2.28 -3.14 -4.57
C MET A 46 1.09 -2.20 -4.77
N TYR A 47 0.01 -2.45 -4.04
CA TYR A 47 -1.17 -1.58 -4.02
C TYR A 47 -1.26 -0.89 -2.69
N VAL A 48 -1.41 0.43 -2.71
CA VAL A 48 -1.48 1.25 -1.50
C VAL A 48 -2.78 2.07 -1.47
N GLN A 49 -3.20 2.38 -0.24
CA GLN A 49 -4.27 3.32 0.06
C GLN A 49 -3.66 4.46 0.88
N GLU A 50 -3.72 5.67 0.36
CA GLU A 50 -3.16 6.87 0.98
C GLU A 50 -4.28 7.76 1.50
N TYR A 51 -4.32 7.95 2.83
CA TYR A 51 -5.27 8.80 3.53
C TYR A 51 -4.53 10.07 3.96
N ASP A 52 -4.71 11.14 3.22
CA ASP A 52 -3.98 12.40 3.38
C ASP A 52 -4.45 13.23 4.60
N ALA A 53 -4.03 14.49 4.66
CA ALA A 53 -4.36 15.42 5.73
C ALA A 53 -5.85 15.82 5.74
N ASP A 54 -6.56 15.70 4.61
CA ASP A 54 -7.98 16.02 4.50
C ASP A 54 -8.86 14.83 4.92
N CYS A 55 -8.30 13.63 5.02
CA CYS A 55 -9.01 12.47 5.56
C CYS A 55 -9.32 12.67 7.07
N PRO A 56 -10.57 12.47 7.52
CA PRO A 56 -10.93 12.66 8.93
C PRO A 56 -10.29 11.60 9.84
N PRO A 57 -10.11 11.93 11.14
CA PRO A 57 -9.66 10.95 12.13
C PRO A 57 -10.60 9.73 12.20
N PRO A 58 -10.06 8.51 12.37
CA PRO A 58 -8.69 8.23 12.79
C PRO A 58 -7.68 8.04 11.64
N ASN A 59 -8.08 8.25 10.38
CA ASN A 59 -7.28 7.85 9.22
C ASN A 59 -6.36 8.94 8.66
N THR A 60 -6.41 10.16 9.19
CA THR A 60 -5.55 11.28 8.78
C THR A 60 -4.07 10.90 8.75
N ASN A 61 -3.38 11.27 7.67
CA ASN A 61 -1.94 11.03 7.47
C ASN A 61 -1.51 9.57 7.62
N ARG A 62 -2.30 8.63 7.08
CA ARG A 62 -1.98 7.19 7.10
C ARG A 62 -1.86 6.62 5.71
N THR A 63 -0.88 5.73 5.50
CA THR A 63 -0.84 4.84 4.33
C THR A 63 -1.12 3.40 4.75
N TYR A 64 -1.84 2.65 3.92
CA TYR A 64 -2.06 1.22 4.06
C TYR A 64 -1.59 0.46 2.83
N ILE A 65 -0.65 -0.46 3.01
CA ILE A 65 -0.22 -1.39 1.97
C ILE A 65 -1.25 -2.52 1.90
N SER A 66 -2.09 -2.46 0.87
CA SER A 66 -3.22 -3.37 0.70
C SER A 66 -2.84 -4.72 0.10
N TYR A 67 -1.87 -4.72 -0.83
CA TYR A 67 -1.33 -5.93 -1.44
C TYR A 67 0.14 -5.71 -1.79
N VAL A 68 0.94 -6.76 -1.63
CA VAL A 68 2.31 -6.85 -2.14
C VAL A 68 2.45 -8.23 -2.77
N ASP A 69 2.90 -8.28 -4.01
CA ASP A 69 3.18 -9.53 -4.69
C ASP A 69 4.42 -9.41 -5.57
N SER A 70 5.04 -10.55 -5.87
CA SER A 70 6.22 -10.61 -6.71
C SER A 70 6.36 -11.96 -7.40
N VAL A 71 7.02 -11.96 -8.56
CA VAL A 71 7.41 -13.19 -9.25
C VAL A 71 8.90 -13.46 -9.07
N ARG A 72 9.32 -14.73 -9.24
CA ARG A 72 10.70 -15.18 -9.02
C ARG A 72 11.61 -15.04 -10.26
N TYR A 73 11.36 -14.04 -11.12
CA TYR A 73 12.07 -13.88 -12.40
C TYR A 73 13.12 -12.76 -12.43
N LEU A 74 13.49 -12.18 -11.28
CA LEU A 74 14.57 -11.19 -11.25
C LEU A 74 15.86 -11.83 -11.80
N SER A 75 16.37 -11.26 -12.89
CA SER A 75 17.64 -11.64 -13.50
C SER A 75 18.77 -10.92 -12.77
N SER A 76 19.64 -11.66 -12.08
CA SER A 76 20.75 -11.11 -11.29
C SER A 76 21.85 -12.17 -11.14
N GLU A 77 23.10 -11.72 -11.13
CA GLU A 77 24.27 -12.57 -10.83
C GLU A 77 24.36 -12.94 -9.35
N THR A 78 23.69 -12.17 -8.47
CA THR A 78 23.66 -12.38 -7.02
C THR A 78 22.32 -13.00 -6.59
N PRO A 79 22.31 -14.23 -6.01
CA PRO A 79 21.07 -14.92 -5.61
C PRO A 79 20.19 -14.18 -4.59
N SER A 80 20.78 -13.36 -3.72
CA SER A 80 20.07 -12.59 -2.68
C SER A 80 19.54 -11.24 -3.17
N ALA A 81 19.90 -10.81 -4.38
CA ALA A 81 19.54 -9.48 -4.90
C ALA A 81 18.03 -9.28 -4.95
N ARG A 82 17.25 -10.33 -5.19
CA ARG A 82 15.78 -10.27 -5.24
C ARG A 82 15.17 -9.68 -3.97
N THR A 83 15.54 -10.23 -2.82
CA THR A 83 15.02 -9.74 -1.53
C THR A 83 15.47 -8.31 -1.28
N VAL A 84 16.73 -7.98 -1.59
CA VAL A 84 17.28 -6.62 -1.42
C VAL A 84 16.52 -5.61 -2.27
N VAL A 85 16.28 -5.92 -3.55
CA VAL A 85 15.54 -5.04 -4.46
C VAL A 85 14.10 -4.83 -3.99
N TYR A 86 13.39 -5.89 -3.57
CA TYR A 86 12.00 -5.77 -3.13
C TYR A 86 11.89 -4.99 -1.82
N HIS A 87 12.80 -5.21 -0.87
CA HIS A 87 12.90 -4.36 0.33
C HIS A 87 13.20 -2.91 -0.05
N GLY A 88 14.09 -2.67 -1.02
CA GLY A 88 14.40 -1.33 -1.51
C GLY A 88 13.18 -0.61 -2.10
N LEU A 89 12.35 -1.30 -2.89
CA LEU A 89 11.11 -0.75 -3.44
C LEU A 89 10.13 -0.36 -2.32
N MET A 90 9.94 -1.22 -1.32
CA MET A 90 9.08 -0.93 -0.18
C MET A 90 9.62 0.22 0.68
N LEU A 91 10.91 0.24 1.00
CA LEU A 91 11.55 1.32 1.75
C LEU A 91 11.51 2.65 0.99
N GLY A 92 11.68 2.60 -0.34
CA GLY A 92 11.53 3.78 -1.20
C GLY A 92 10.13 4.38 -1.11
N TYR A 93 9.10 3.53 -1.14
CA TYR A 93 7.72 3.99 -0.90
C TYR A 93 7.54 4.58 0.49
N LEU A 94 8.00 3.90 1.55
CA LEU A 94 7.86 4.40 2.92
C LEU A 94 8.57 5.74 3.12
N LYS A 95 9.73 5.92 2.49
CA LYS A 95 10.43 7.21 2.48
C LYS A 95 9.62 8.27 1.74
N TYR A 96 9.13 7.98 0.54
CA TYR A 96 8.27 8.88 -0.22
C TYR A 96 7.04 9.28 0.60
N ALA A 97 6.37 8.32 1.24
CA ALA A 97 5.19 8.58 2.05
C ALA A 97 5.52 9.50 3.24
N ALA A 98 6.64 9.27 3.92
CA ALA A 98 7.10 10.16 4.98
C ALA A 98 7.39 11.57 4.46
N ASP A 99 8.04 11.70 3.31
CA ASP A 99 8.33 13.00 2.66
C ASP A 99 7.04 13.74 2.24
N CYS A 100 5.96 13.01 1.92
CA CYS A 100 4.63 13.55 1.62
C CYS A 100 3.80 13.92 2.87
N GLY A 101 4.30 13.67 4.08
CA GLY A 101 3.63 14.02 5.33
C GLY A 101 2.73 12.91 5.91
N PHE A 102 2.78 11.69 5.38
CA PHE A 102 2.16 10.55 6.06
C PHE A 102 2.95 10.19 7.33
N GLU A 103 2.26 10.04 8.45
CA GLU A 103 2.85 9.81 9.77
C GLU A 103 2.89 8.33 10.13
N HIS A 104 2.00 7.53 9.54
CA HIS A 104 1.88 6.11 9.83
C HIS A 104 1.74 5.27 8.56
N ALA A 105 2.44 4.13 8.55
CA ALA A 105 2.27 3.08 7.55
C ALA A 105 1.72 1.81 8.18
N HIS A 106 0.72 1.22 7.55
CA HIS A 106 0.07 0.00 7.99
C HIS A 106 0.28 -1.10 6.94
N ILE A 107 0.65 -2.29 7.41
CA ILE A 107 0.75 -3.49 6.58
C ILE A 107 0.04 -4.63 7.29
N TRP A 108 -0.80 -5.35 6.55
CA TRP A 108 -1.36 -6.62 7.02
C TRP A 108 -0.63 -7.76 6.35
N VAL A 109 0.06 -8.56 7.17
CA VAL A 109 0.79 -9.73 6.69
C VAL A 109 -0.14 -10.93 6.71
N ALA A 110 -0.80 -11.17 5.58
CA ALA A 110 -1.61 -12.35 5.32
C ALA A 110 -1.16 -12.98 4.00
N PRO A 111 -0.43 -14.11 4.03
CA PRO A 111 -0.04 -14.79 2.79
C PRO A 111 -1.29 -15.24 2.01
N PRO A 112 -1.22 -15.25 0.67
CA PRO A 112 -2.31 -15.77 -0.15
C PRO A 112 -2.57 -17.25 0.15
N VAL A 113 -3.84 -17.65 0.04
CA VAL A 113 -4.34 -19.02 0.27
C VAL A 113 -4.22 -19.85 -1.00
#